data_AF-A0A9K3M2U3-F1
#
_entry.id   AF-A0A9K3M2U3-F1
#
_cell.length_a   1.000
_cell.length_b   1.000
_cell.length_c   1.000
_cell.angle_alpha   90.00
_cell.angle_beta   90.00
_cell.angle_gamma   90.00
#
_symmetry.space_group_name_H-M   'P 1'
#
loop_
_entity.id
_entity.type
_entity.pdbx_description
1 polymer ?
#
loop_
_entity_poly.entity_id
_entity_poly.type
_entity_poly.pdbx_seq_one_letter_code
_entity_poly.pdbx_strand_id
1 'polypeptide(L)'
;MLFRQAGHMNVNTYFETFKNLYEAYEHLGGGTGHSLAGLQQFLKPKDPANVTYQELKDAEKAAREEFLGIRLIRCSDPNRYAELLAEVENSYTRGVDGYPKTLTKAYEMLVNYVDGNTVQRNRHPHNRTRQGCHLPKMAGLKQDEEETVAEVAAAVDEEMATFQRVMLMWMITIISRLLRSTRPLTLVVPLQFLPPSLVPQRTIVSRYALG
;
A
#
# COMPACT_ATOMS: atom_id res chain seq x y z
N MET A 1 10.32 1.40 0.56
CA MET A 1 11.14 0.30 1.13
C MET A 1 10.21 -0.86 1.50
N LEU A 2 10.58 -2.12 1.22
CA LEU A 2 9.75 -3.29 1.55
C LEU A 2 10.57 -4.22 2.45
N PHE A 3 10.29 -4.18 3.75
CA PHE A 3 10.89 -5.08 4.74
C PHE A 3 9.93 -6.24 5.01
N ARG A 4 10.44 -7.47 4.93
CA ARG A 4 9.66 -8.70 5.04
C ARG A 4 10.18 -9.56 6.18
N GLN A 5 9.28 -10.22 6.90
CA GLN A 5 9.65 -11.14 7.98
C GLN A 5 10.46 -12.32 7.42
N ALA A 6 11.64 -12.56 7.99
CA ALA A 6 12.40 -13.76 7.67
C ALA A 6 11.85 -14.97 8.44
N GLY A 7 12.00 -16.18 7.88
CA GLY A 7 11.43 -17.39 8.46
C GLY A 7 11.91 -17.72 9.89
N HIS A 8 13.12 -17.28 10.25
CA HIS A 8 13.68 -17.46 11.59
C HIS A 8 13.26 -16.38 12.59
N MET A 9 12.64 -15.30 12.14
CA MET A 9 12.23 -14.19 13.01
C MET A 9 10.91 -14.50 13.70
N ASN A 10 10.88 -14.38 15.02
CA ASN A 10 9.64 -14.37 15.78
C ASN A 10 8.84 -13.08 15.50
N VAL A 11 7.58 -13.04 15.93
CA VAL A 11 6.67 -11.90 15.66
C VAL A 11 7.14 -10.63 16.36
N ASN A 12 7.63 -10.71 17.59
CA ASN A 12 8.05 -9.55 18.38
C ASN A 12 9.27 -8.86 17.75
N THR A 13 10.30 -9.63 17.41
CA THR A 13 11.50 -9.15 16.72
C THR A 13 11.15 -8.59 15.35
N TYR A 14 10.23 -9.22 14.62
CA TYR A 14 9.75 -8.69 13.35
C TYR A 14 9.04 -7.34 13.53
N PHE A 15 8.15 -7.23 14.51
CA PHE A 15 7.41 -6.01 14.80
C PHE A 15 8.32 -4.85 15.20
N GLU A 16 9.29 -5.09 16.10
CA GLU A 16 10.25 -4.08 16.54
C GLU A 16 11.13 -3.60 15.40
N THR A 17 11.70 -4.53 14.61
CA THR A 17 12.53 -4.17 13.45
C THR A 17 11.73 -3.42 12.39
N PHE A 18 10.49 -3.84 12.12
CA PHE A 18 9.59 -3.13 11.22
C PHE A 18 9.32 -1.70 11.71
N LYS A 19 8.95 -1.53 12.98
CA LYS A 19 8.69 -0.22 13.58
C LYS A 19 9.91 0.70 13.50
N ASN A 20 11.08 0.21 13.92
CA ASN A 20 12.32 0.98 13.89
C ASN A 20 12.70 1.43 12.47
N LEU A 21 12.46 0.60 11.46
CA LEU A 21 12.73 0.94 10.06
C LEU A 21 11.82 2.06 9.54
N TYR A 22 10.53 2.02 9.86
CA TYR A 22 9.60 3.08 9.45
C TYR A 22 9.82 4.37 10.24
N GLU A 23 10.15 4.29 11.53
CA GLU A 23 10.56 5.46 12.32
C GLU A 23 11.82 6.11 11.74
N ALA A 24 12.85 5.32 11.41
CA ALA A 24 14.04 5.82 10.74
C ALA A 24 13.73 6.44 9.37
N TYR A 25 12.83 5.83 8.60
CA TYR A 25 12.38 6.37 7.31
C TYR A 25 11.68 7.72 7.47
N GLU A 26 10.80 7.87 8.46
CA GLU A 26 10.12 9.13 8.78
C GLU A 26 11.11 10.20 9.26
N HIS A 27 12.10 9.82 10.08
CA HIS A 27 13.17 10.72 10.50
C HIS A 27 14.02 11.26 9.34
N LEU A 28 14.17 10.49 8.26
CA LEU A 28 14.88 10.91 7.05
C LEU A 28 14.01 11.75 6.08
N GLY A 29 12.79 12.14 6.50
CA GLY A 29 11.85 12.91 5.69
C GLY A 29 11.00 12.06 4.75
N GLY A 30 10.94 10.75 4.97
CA GLY A 30 10.07 9.84 4.25
C GLY A 30 8.59 10.00 4.64
N GLY A 31 7.69 10.03 3.66
CA GLY A 31 6.24 10.08 3.89
C GLY A 31 5.61 8.69 3.88
N THR A 32 4.99 8.28 4.99
CA THR A 32 4.32 6.97 5.14
C THR A 32 2.80 7.12 5.13
N GLY A 33 2.07 6.46 4.22
CA GLY A 33 0.60 6.41 4.27
C GLY A 33 -0.16 7.70 3.88
N HIS A 34 0.53 8.76 3.44
CA HIS A 34 -0.08 10.05 3.05
C HIS A 34 -0.68 10.07 1.63
N SER A 35 -1.14 8.93 1.10
CA SER A 35 -1.73 8.95 -0.24
C SER A 35 -3.02 9.76 -0.22
N LEU A 36 -3.23 10.58 -1.26
CA LEU A 36 -4.38 11.48 -1.32
C LEU A 36 -5.72 10.72 -1.22
N ALA A 37 -5.79 9.52 -1.81
CA ALA A 37 -6.91 8.60 -1.67
C ALA A 37 -7.05 8.02 -0.25
N GLY A 38 -5.93 7.71 0.41
CA GLY A 38 -5.90 7.21 1.78
C GLY A 38 -6.28 8.26 2.82
N LEU A 39 -6.11 9.54 2.54
CA LEU A 39 -6.57 10.64 3.41
C LEU A 39 -8.07 10.92 3.21
N GLN A 40 -8.58 10.82 1.97
CA GLN A 40 -9.98 11.05 1.65
C GLN A 40 -10.94 10.10 2.39
N GLN A 41 -10.52 8.87 2.69
CA GLN A 41 -11.35 7.94 3.49
C GLN A 41 -11.50 8.36 4.97
N PHE A 42 -10.54 9.11 5.51
CA PHE A 42 -10.57 9.59 6.91
C PHE A 42 -11.08 11.02 7.03
N LEU A 43 -10.87 11.83 6.00
CA LEU A 43 -11.55 13.10 5.82
C LEU A 43 -13.00 12.80 5.46
N LYS A 44 -13.87 12.71 6.47
CA LYS A 44 -15.32 12.86 6.30
C LYS A 44 -15.65 14.33 6.52
N PRO A 45 -15.38 15.23 5.56
CA PRO A 45 -15.58 16.64 5.82
C PRO A 45 -17.08 16.87 6.05
N LYS A 46 -17.42 17.43 7.22
CA LYS A 46 -18.73 18.07 7.39
C LYS A 46 -18.88 19.24 6.42
N ASP A 47 -17.74 19.90 6.09
CA ASP A 47 -17.63 20.94 5.07
C ASP A 47 -16.40 20.70 4.18
N PRO A 48 -16.54 20.24 2.92
CA PRO A 48 -15.42 19.92 2.03
C PRO A 48 -14.57 21.13 1.63
N ALA A 49 -15.04 22.35 1.95
CA ALA A 49 -14.37 23.60 1.64
C ALA A 49 -13.44 24.11 2.77
N ASN A 50 -13.57 23.61 4.01
CA ASN A 50 -12.82 24.12 5.15
C ASN A 50 -12.41 23.00 6.10
N VAL A 51 -11.40 22.23 5.69
CA VAL A 51 -10.78 21.20 6.54
C VAL A 51 -9.87 21.88 7.56
N THR A 52 -10.10 21.61 8.84
CA THR A 52 -9.27 22.16 9.91
C THR A 52 -7.90 21.49 9.91
N TYR A 53 -6.84 22.22 10.25
CA TYR A 53 -5.49 21.67 10.39
C TYR A 53 -5.43 20.44 11.32
N GLN A 54 -6.22 20.44 12.39
CA GLN A 54 -6.31 19.33 13.33
C GLN A 54 -6.95 18.09 12.70
N GLU A 55 -8.03 18.26 11.94
CA GLU A 55 -8.70 17.15 11.23
C GLU A 55 -7.79 16.54 10.17
N LEU A 56 -6.99 17.36 9.49
CA LEU A 56 -5.99 16.89 8.55
C LEU A 56 -4.93 16.04 9.26
N LYS A 57 -4.38 16.52 10.37
CA LYS A 57 -3.39 15.77 11.16
C LYS A 57 -3.93 14.45 11.71
N ASP A 58 -5.18 14.45 12.18
CA ASP A 58 -5.81 13.25 12.72
C ASP A 58 -6.08 12.23 11.59
N ALA A 59 -6.50 12.71 10.41
CA ALA A 59 -6.64 11.87 9.22
C ALA A 59 -5.30 11.31 8.72
N GLU A 60 -4.24 12.13 8.70
CA GLU A 60 -2.88 11.68 8.37
C GLU A 60 -2.41 10.59 9.33
N LYS A 61 -2.61 10.78 10.64
CA LYS A 61 -2.25 9.79 11.64
C LYS A 61 -3.03 8.48 11.44
N ALA A 62 -4.33 8.55 11.20
CA ALA A 62 -5.17 7.38 10.97
C ALA A 62 -4.77 6.62 9.69
N ALA A 63 -4.56 7.34 8.58
CA ALA A 63 -4.10 6.76 7.32
C ALA A 63 -2.73 6.10 7.45
N ARG A 64 -1.82 6.74 8.19
CA ARG A 64 -0.50 6.18 8.49
C ARG A 64 -0.61 4.89 9.32
N GLU A 65 -1.43 4.87 10.37
CA GLU A 65 -1.60 3.69 11.22
C GLU A 65 -2.23 2.50 10.47
N GLU A 66 -3.24 2.76 9.65
CA GLU A 66 -3.85 1.74 8.80
C GLU A 66 -2.86 1.21 7.77
N PHE A 67 -2.17 2.10 7.07
CA PHE A 67 -1.14 1.72 6.10
C PHE A 67 -0.08 0.81 6.72
N LEU A 68 0.44 1.18 7.89
CA LEU A 68 1.44 0.39 8.60
C LEU A 68 0.88 -0.96 9.06
N GLY A 69 -0.37 -1.00 9.54
CA GLY A 69 -1.04 -2.23 9.94
C GLY A 69 -1.20 -3.21 8.79
N ILE A 70 -1.76 -2.76 7.66
CA ILE A 70 -1.93 -3.58 6.44
C ILE A 70 -0.56 -4.08 5.96
N ARG A 71 0.44 -3.19 5.97
CA ARG A 71 1.78 -3.50 5.50
C ARG A 71 2.48 -4.54 6.38
N LEU A 72 2.28 -4.51 7.70
CA LEU A 72 2.82 -5.49 8.64
C LEU A 72 2.30 -6.90 8.33
N ILE A 73 0.99 -7.07 8.14
CA ILE A 73 0.41 -8.39 7.82
C ILE A 73 0.87 -8.86 6.44
N ARG A 74 0.81 -7.99 5.42
CA ARG A 74 1.19 -8.36 4.05
C ARG A 74 2.66 -8.73 3.90
N CYS A 75 3.53 -8.16 4.74
CA CYS A 75 4.96 -8.45 4.74
C CYS A 75 5.37 -9.47 5.81
N SER A 76 4.41 -10.08 6.50
CA SER A 76 4.67 -11.20 7.39
C SER A 76 5.09 -12.46 6.62
N ASP A 77 5.59 -13.44 7.35
CA ASP A 77 6.09 -14.69 6.77
C ASP A 77 4.94 -15.49 6.14
N PRO A 78 4.95 -15.74 4.82
CA PRO A 78 3.85 -16.39 4.12
C PRO A 78 3.73 -17.85 4.52
N ASN A 79 4.81 -18.51 4.97
CA ASN A 79 4.73 -19.90 5.39
C ASN A 79 3.91 -20.06 6.67
N ARG A 80 3.85 -19.01 7.49
CA ARG A 80 3.04 -18.96 8.71
C ARG A 80 1.67 -18.34 8.46
N TYR A 81 1.64 -17.16 7.86
CA TYR A 81 0.45 -16.30 7.84
C TYR A 81 -0.28 -16.25 6.50
N ALA A 82 0.00 -17.14 5.55
CA ALA A 82 -0.68 -17.14 4.25
C ALA A 82 -2.21 -17.30 4.38
N GLU A 83 -2.68 -18.21 5.25
CA GLU A 83 -4.14 -18.40 5.39
C GLU A 83 -4.79 -17.18 6.06
N LEU A 84 -4.13 -16.55 7.04
CA LEU A 84 -4.60 -15.30 7.66
C LEU A 84 -4.73 -14.19 6.62
N LEU A 85 -3.72 -14.03 5.76
CA LEU A 85 -3.75 -13.01 4.71
C LEU A 85 -4.89 -13.28 3.71
N ALA A 86 -5.07 -14.54 3.30
CA ALA A 86 -6.15 -14.96 2.42
C ALA A 86 -7.53 -14.74 3.07
N GLU A 87 -7.70 -14.98 4.37
CA GLU A 87 -8.94 -14.71 5.09
C GLU A 87 -9.29 -13.24 5.08
N VAL A 88 -8.31 -12.37 5.36
CA VAL A 88 -8.49 -10.91 5.31
C VAL A 88 -8.84 -10.44 3.90
N GLU A 89 -8.14 -10.90 2.86
CA GLU A 89 -8.42 -10.56 1.46
C GLU A 89 -9.83 -11.03 1.02
N ASN A 90 -10.22 -12.24 1.41
CA ASN A 90 -11.53 -12.79 1.12
C ASN A 90 -12.65 -12.02 1.83
N SER A 91 -12.43 -11.59 3.08
CA SER A 91 -13.40 -10.78 3.82
C SER A 91 -13.70 -9.47 3.06
N TYR A 92 -12.65 -8.81 2.56
CA TYR A 92 -12.77 -7.58 1.79
C TYR A 92 -13.56 -7.80 0.48
N THR A 93 -13.29 -8.92 -0.20
CA THR A 93 -14.03 -9.31 -1.42
C THR A 93 -15.51 -9.58 -1.16
N ARG A 94 -15.87 -9.99 0.06
CA ARG A 94 -17.27 -10.17 0.50
C ARG A 94 -17.94 -8.88 0.96
N GLY A 95 -17.26 -7.73 0.83
CA GLY A 95 -17.77 -6.43 1.26
C GLY A 95 -17.60 -6.15 2.75
N VAL A 96 -16.83 -6.96 3.48
CA VAL A 96 -16.52 -6.74 4.89
C VAL A 96 -15.05 -6.38 5.04
N ASP A 97 -14.75 -5.20 5.57
CA ASP A 97 -13.36 -4.78 5.74
C ASP A 97 -12.69 -5.48 6.93
N GLY A 98 -11.94 -6.56 6.66
CA GLY A 98 -11.17 -7.29 7.65
C GLY A 98 -9.74 -6.80 7.86
N TYR A 99 -9.31 -5.72 7.19
CA TYR A 99 -7.96 -5.21 7.35
C TYR A 99 -7.77 -4.47 8.69
N PRO A 100 -6.58 -4.56 9.30
CA PRO A 100 -6.30 -3.86 10.56
C PRO A 100 -6.24 -2.35 10.35
N LYS A 101 -7.00 -1.61 11.17
CA LYS A 101 -7.00 -0.13 11.16
C LYS A 101 -5.83 0.49 11.91
N THR A 102 -5.16 -0.29 12.75
CA THR A 102 -4.00 0.17 13.53
C THR A 102 -2.87 -0.85 13.47
N LEU A 103 -1.64 -0.36 13.60
CA LEU A 103 -0.45 -1.19 13.67
C LEU A 103 -0.50 -2.18 14.85
N THR A 104 -1.02 -1.75 15.99
CA THR A 104 -1.24 -2.62 17.17
C THR A 104 -2.21 -3.75 16.84
N LYS A 105 -3.31 -3.46 16.13
CA LYS A 105 -4.29 -4.49 15.78
C LYS A 105 -3.69 -5.54 14.86
N ALA A 106 -2.86 -5.12 13.91
CA ALA A 106 -2.12 -6.02 13.03
C ALA A 106 -1.19 -6.95 13.83
N TYR A 107 -0.47 -6.41 14.81
CA TYR A 107 0.39 -7.20 15.69
C TYR A 107 -0.42 -8.22 16.51
N GLU A 108 -1.54 -7.81 17.11
CA GLU A 108 -2.45 -8.72 17.82
C GLU A 108 -2.93 -9.88 16.93
N MET A 109 -3.27 -9.59 15.66
CA MET A 109 -3.67 -10.62 14.70
C MET A 109 -2.55 -11.63 14.47
N LEU A 110 -1.30 -11.18 14.30
CA LEU A 110 -0.16 -12.07 14.08
C LEU A 110 0.21 -12.90 15.32
N VAL A 111 0.08 -12.33 16.52
CA VAL A 111 0.39 -13.02 17.79
C VAL A 111 -0.65 -14.07 18.13
N ASN A 112 -1.94 -13.77 17.90
CA ASN A 112 -3.04 -14.66 18.25
C ASN A 112 -3.41 -15.65 17.15
N TYR A 113 -2.78 -15.56 15.98
CA TYR A 113 -3.06 -16.46 14.87
C TYR A 113 -2.61 -17.88 15.18
N VAL A 114 -3.50 -18.83 14.90
CA VAL A 114 -3.27 -20.27 15.05
C VAL A 114 -3.52 -20.91 13.70
N ASP A 115 -2.47 -21.45 13.10
CA ASP A 115 -2.51 -22.09 11.78
C ASP A 115 -3.57 -23.20 11.73
N GLY A 116 -4.36 -23.31 10.66
CA GLY A 116 -5.35 -24.37 10.49
C GLY A 116 -4.73 -25.78 10.57
N ASN A 117 -3.45 -25.90 10.21
CA ASN A 117 -2.68 -27.14 10.27
C ASN A 117 -2.36 -27.65 11.69
N THR A 118 -2.38 -26.80 12.72
CA THR A 118 -2.27 -27.26 14.11
C THR A 118 -3.63 -27.70 14.66
N VAL A 119 -4.72 -27.06 14.24
CA VAL A 119 -6.09 -27.41 14.64
C VAL A 119 -6.55 -28.75 14.06
N GLN A 120 -6.19 -29.08 12.81
CA GLN A 120 -6.56 -30.37 12.20
C GLN A 120 -5.85 -31.57 12.84
N ARG A 121 -4.63 -31.41 13.39
CA ARG A 121 -3.89 -32.49 14.04
C ARG A 121 -4.53 -33.01 15.33
N ASN A 122 -5.40 -32.22 15.97
CA ASN A 122 -6.08 -32.60 17.21
C ASN A 122 -7.50 -33.13 17.00
N ARG A 123 -7.99 -33.23 15.76
CA ARG A 123 -9.28 -33.88 15.47
C ARG A 123 -9.08 -35.41 15.45
N HIS A 124 -9.36 -36.05 16.59
CA HIS A 124 -9.43 -37.50 16.75
C HIS A 124 -10.26 -38.17 15.62
N PRO A 125 -9.90 -39.38 15.16
CA PRO A 125 -10.60 -40.04 14.07
C PRO A 125 -11.97 -40.54 14.56
N HIS A 126 -13.05 -39.89 14.11
CA HIS A 126 -14.39 -40.43 14.32
C HIS A 126 -14.66 -41.54 13.31
N ASN A 127 -14.83 -42.75 13.85
CA ASN A 127 -15.15 -43.99 13.18
C ASN A 127 -16.42 -43.84 12.30
N ARG A 128 -16.26 -43.94 10.97
CA ARG A 128 -17.40 -43.99 10.03
C ARG A 128 -18.06 -45.37 10.09
N THR A 129 -18.93 -45.60 11.06
CA THR A 129 -19.97 -46.61 10.91
C THR A 129 -21.01 -46.06 9.94
N ARG A 130 -21.05 -46.65 8.74
CA ARG A 130 -22.14 -46.51 7.76
C ARG A 130 -23.48 -46.79 8.45
N GLN A 131 -24.31 -45.78 8.60
CA GLN A 131 -25.76 -45.97 8.66
C GLN A 131 -26.40 -44.82 7.89
N GLY A 132 -27.12 -45.20 6.84
CA GLY A 132 -27.66 -44.29 5.85
C GLY A 132 -28.78 -43.42 6.39
N CYS A 133 -28.79 -42.18 5.93
CA CYS A 133 -29.95 -41.30 6.02
C CYS A 133 -30.43 -41.09 4.58
N HIS A 134 -31.67 -41.48 4.33
CA HIS A 134 -32.39 -41.36 3.06
C HIS A 134 -32.31 -39.93 2.49
N LEU A 135 -31.79 -39.81 1.26
CA LEU A 135 -32.08 -38.68 0.38
C LEU A 135 -33.39 -38.97 -0.37
N PRO A 136 -34.39 -38.06 -0.36
CA PRO A 136 -35.47 -38.14 -1.33
C PRO A 136 -34.90 -37.78 -2.71
N LYS A 137 -35.19 -38.61 -3.70
CA LYS A 137 -34.92 -38.36 -5.12
C LYS A 137 -35.73 -37.14 -5.55
N MET A 138 -35.05 -36.02 -5.78
CA MET A 138 -35.61 -34.92 -6.58
C MET A 138 -34.98 -35.00 -7.96
N ALA A 139 -35.71 -35.67 -8.86
CA ALA A 139 -35.48 -35.61 -10.28
C ALA A 139 -36.19 -34.37 -10.84
N GLY A 140 -35.45 -33.54 -11.58
CA GLY A 140 -36.01 -32.69 -12.64
C GLY A 140 -36.22 -31.22 -12.32
N LEU A 141 -35.21 -30.40 -12.63
CA LEU A 141 -35.31 -29.05 -13.23
C LEU A 141 -33.90 -28.74 -13.77
N LYS A 142 -33.64 -29.08 -15.05
CA LYS A 142 -33.41 -28.12 -16.14
C LYS A 142 -32.40 -27.05 -15.71
N GLN A 143 -31.11 -27.21 -16.05
CA GLN A 143 -30.51 -26.59 -17.24
C GLN A 143 -31.06 -25.19 -17.40
N ASP A 144 -30.31 -24.17 -16.96
CA ASP A 144 -30.35 -22.76 -17.43
C ASP A 144 -29.47 -21.87 -16.50
N GLU A 145 -28.22 -22.24 -16.17
CA GLU A 145 -27.29 -21.31 -15.48
C GLU A 145 -25.83 -21.43 -15.96
N GLU A 146 -25.57 -22.13 -17.08
CA GLU A 146 -24.23 -22.31 -17.64
C GLU A 146 -23.92 -21.32 -18.80
N GLU A 147 -24.55 -20.14 -18.81
CA GLU A 147 -24.37 -19.14 -19.88
C GLU A 147 -24.16 -17.70 -19.39
N THR A 148 -23.44 -17.50 -18.27
CA THR A 148 -22.99 -16.14 -17.88
C THR A 148 -21.54 -16.05 -17.40
N VAL A 149 -20.82 -17.18 -17.27
CA VAL A 149 -19.42 -17.16 -16.80
C VAL A 149 -18.39 -16.98 -17.92
N ALA A 150 -18.77 -17.21 -19.18
CA ALA A 150 -17.88 -17.05 -20.33
C ALA A 150 -17.79 -15.59 -20.84
N GLU A 151 -18.85 -14.79 -20.67
CA GLU A 151 -18.86 -13.40 -21.16
C GLU A 151 -18.15 -12.43 -20.19
N VAL A 152 -18.15 -12.72 -18.89
CA VAL A 152 -17.44 -11.90 -17.90
C VAL A 152 -15.92 -12.15 -17.93
N ALA A 153 -15.48 -13.35 -18.30
CA ALA A 153 -14.04 -13.66 -18.43
C ALA A 153 -13.38 -12.90 -19.60
N ALA A 154 -14.10 -12.70 -20.71
CA ALA A 154 -13.57 -11.96 -21.86
C ALA A 154 -13.44 -10.44 -21.60
N ALA A 155 -14.22 -9.87 -20.67
CA ALA A 155 -14.15 -8.46 -20.32
C ALA A 155 -12.97 -8.11 -19.39
N VAL A 156 -12.45 -9.08 -18.62
CA VAL A 156 -11.34 -8.84 -17.67
C VAL A 156 -9.97 -8.87 -18.36
N ASP A 157 -9.86 -9.48 -19.55
CA ASP A 157 -8.60 -9.54 -20.31
C ASP A 157 -8.34 -8.27 -21.17
N GLU A 158 -9.36 -7.49 -21.54
CA GLU A 158 -9.17 -6.22 -22.27
C GLU A 158 -8.62 -5.09 -21.38
N GLU A 159 -9.02 -5.03 -20.11
CA GLU A 159 -8.57 -4.01 -19.15
C GLU A 159 -7.07 -4.18 -18.80
N MET A 160 -6.58 -5.42 -18.66
CA MET A 160 -5.15 -5.65 -18.42
C MET A 160 -4.27 -5.35 -19.64
N ALA A 161 -4.79 -5.57 -20.85
CA ALA A 161 -4.07 -5.26 -22.08
C ALA A 161 -3.94 -3.75 -22.34
N THR A 162 -4.94 -2.95 -21.98
CA THR A 162 -4.86 -1.48 -22.09
C THR A 162 -3.89 -0.89 -21.08
N PHE A 163 -3.86 -1.39 -19.84
CA PHE A 163 -2.87 -0.98 -18.84
C PHE A 163 -1.43 -1.29 -19.27
N GLN A 164 -1.18 -2.48 -19.82
CA GLN A 164 0.15 -2.82 -20.34
C GLN A 164 0.55 -1.93 -21.53
N ARG A 165 -0.37 -1.58 -22.43
CA ARG A 165 -0.11 -0.69 -23.58
C ARG A 165 0.21 0.74 -23.14
N VAL A 166 -0.54 1.29 -22.18
CA VAL A 166 -0.30 2.63 -21.63
C VAL A 166 1.02 2.67 -20.87
N MET A 167 1.33 1.62 -20.09
CA MET A 167 2.61 1.51 -19.39
C MET A 167 3.79 1.41 -20.36
N LEU A 168 3.67 0.62 -21.42
CA LEU A 168 4.71 0.49 -22.44
C LEU A 168 4.93 1.82 -23.20
N MET A 169 3.85 2.53 -23.53
CA MET A 169 3.96 3.87 -24.13
C MET A 169 4.63 4.87 -23.21
N TRP A 170 4.33 4.85 -21.91
CA TRP A 170 4.97 5.72 -20.93
C TRP A 170 6.47 5.40 -20.78
N MET A 171 6.82 4.11 -20.75
CA MET A 171 8.20 3.63 -20.73
C MET A 171 8.98 4.05 -21.97
N ILE A 172 8.41 3.90 -23.17
CA ILE A 172 9.04 4.33 -24.43
C ILE A 172 9.23 5.85 -24.44
N THR A 173 8.28 6.61 -23.90
CA THR A 173 8.38 8.07 -23.81
C THR A 173 9.50 8.51 -22.86
N ILE A 174 9.67 7.82 -21.73
CA ILE A 174 10.75 8.06 -20.77
C ILE A 174 12.10 7.69 -21.36
N ILE A 175 12.21 6.52 -21.97
CA ILE A 175 13.44 6.04 -22.61
C ILE A 175 13.81 6.97 -23.77
N SER A 176 12.84 7.45 -24.55
CA SER A 176 13.06 8.44 -25.62
C SER A 176 13.51 9.80 -25.09
N ARG A 177 13.03 10.22 -23.91
CA ARG A 177 13.43 11.45 -23.24
C ARG A 177 14.83 11.35 -22.64
N LEU A 178 15.22 10.17 -22.17
CA LEU A 178 16.56 9.87 -21.66
C LEU A 178 17.59 9.73 -22.79
N LEU A 179 17.24 9.06 -23.89
CA LEU A 179 18.11 8.90 -25.06
C LEU A 179 18.30 10.19 -25.87
N ARG A 180 17.36 11.14 -25.78
CA ARG A 180 17.47 12.47 -26.44
C ARG A 180 18.22 13.51 -25.58
N SER A 181 18.59 13.15 -24.34
CA SER A 181 19.37 14.00 -23.44
C SER A 181 20.87 13.75 -23.57
N THR A 182 21.41 13.97 -24.77
CA THR A 182 22.84 14.19 -24.99
C THR A 182 23.07 15.67 -25.31
N ARG A 183 22.91 16.55 -24.32
CA ARG A 183 23.48 17.90 -24.37
C ARG A 183 24.08 18.26 -22.99
N PRO A 184 25.31 18.77 -22.95
CA PRO A 184 25.98 19.11 -21.70
C PRO A 184 25.28 20.29 -21.01
N LEU A 185 25.10 20.18 -19.69
CA LEU A 185 24.56 21.23 -18.83
C LEU A 185 25.55 22.39 -18.72
N THR A 186 25.47 23.37 -19.63
CA THR A 186 25.95 24.73 -19.34
C THR A 186 24.86 25.44 -18.54
N LEU A 187 25.06 25.53 -17.23
CA LEU A 187 24.23 26.29 -16.30
C LEU A 187 24.42 27.79 -16.55
N VAL A 188 23.48 28.43 -17.26
CA VAL A 188 23.32 29.89 -17.23
C VAL A 188 22.22 30.17 -16.21
N VAL A 189 22.60 30.59 -15.01
CA VAL A 189 21.65 31.04 -13.99
C VAL A 189 21.33 32.52 -14.26
N PRO A 190 20.06 32.90 -14.48
CA PRO A 190 19.69 34.30 -14.62
C PRO A 190 19.86 35.04 -13.28
N LEU A 191 20.56 36.18 -13.32
CA LEU A 191 21.04 36.98 -12.18
C LEU A 191 19.95 37.53 -11.23
N GLN A 192 18.68 37.28 -11.52
CA GLN A 192 17.53 37.81 -10.78
C GLN A 192 17.09 36.95 -9.58
N PHE A 193 17.76 35.82 -9.32
CA PHE A 193 17.45 34.90 -8.21
C PHE A 193 18.62 34.68 -7.23
N LEU A 194 19.59 35.59 -7.16
CA LEU A 194 20.64 35.53 -6.15
C LEU A 194 20.18 36.24 -4.85
N PRO A 195 20.26 35.60 -3.67
CA PRO A 195 19.98 36.27 -2.40
C PRO A 195 20.98 37.42 -2.14
N PRO A 196 20.56 38.49 -1.44
CA PRO A 196 21.36 39.72 -1.27
C PRO A 196 22.66 39.54 -0.47
N SER A 197 22.91 38.36 0.12
CA SER A 197 24.13 38.03 0.85
C SER A 197 25.34 37.71 -0.03
N LEU A 198 25.16 37.60 -1.36
CA LEU A 198 26.23 37.21 -2.31
C LEU A 198 26.48 38.26 -3.40
N VAL A 199 25.93 39.47 -3.27
CA VAL A 199 26.31 40.59 -4.15
C VAL A 199 27.66 41.15 -3.66
N PRO A 200 28.73 41.09 -4.47
CA PRO A 200 29.99 41.71 -4.10
C PRO A 200 29.79 43.21 -3.95
N GLN A 201 30.05 43.74 -2.75
CA GLN A 201 30.08 45.18 -2.47
C GLN A 201 31.11 45.81 -3.41
N ARG A 202 30.64 46.55 -4.42
CA ARG A 202 31.51 47.43 -5.20
C ARG A 202 32.01 48.52 -4.27
N THR A 203 33.25 48.41 -3.83
CA THR A 203 34.03 49.51 -3.26
C THR A 203 34.03 50.64 -4.28
N ILE A 204 33.25 51.69 -4.03
CA ILE A 204 33.32 52.93 -4.78
C ILE A 204 34.64 53.58 -4.41
N VAL A 205 35.61 53.48 -5.31
CA VAL A 205 36.83 54.31 -5.28
C VAL A 205 36.37 55.73 -5.59
N SER A 206 36.29 56.56 -4.55
CA SER A 206 36.05 58.00 -4.67
C SER A 206 37.23 58.64 -5.41
N ARG A 207 37.00 59.12 -6.64
CA ARG A 207 37.89 60.08 -7.30
C ARG A 207 37.36 61.47 -7.01
N TYR A 208 38.01 62.16 -6.08
CA TYR A 208 37.93 63.61 -5.95
C TYR A 208 38.79 64.27 -7.04
N ALA A 209 38.16 65.06 -7.91
CA ALA A 209 38.72 66.12 -8.76
C ALA A 209 37.50 66.79 -9.43
N LEU A 210 37.19 68.09 -9.41
CA LEU A 210 37.93 69.34 -9.25
C LEU A 210 36.93 70.44 -8.84
N GLY A 211 37.43 71.41 -8.08
CA GLY A 211 36.80 72.69 -7.77
C GLY A 211 37.79 73.54 -7.00
#